data_AF-A0AA37RPI1-F1
#
_entry.id   AF-A0AA37RPI1-F1
#
_cell.length_a   1.000
_cell.length_b   1.000
_cell.length_c   1.000
_cell.angle_alpha   90.00
_cell.angle_beta   90.00
_cell.angle_gamma   90.00
#
_symmetry.space_group_name_H-M   'P 1'
#
loop_
_entity.id
_entity.type
_entity.pdbx_description
1 polymer ?
#
loop_
_entity_poly.entity_id
_entity_poly.type
_entity_poly.pdbx_seq_one_letter_code
_entity_poly.pdbx_strand_id
1 'polypeptide(L)' 'MAVRERVGEYRRRMRERGLRPVQVWVPDVRTEGFAAEARRQASLVARADERSDDQDFIEAVSTPWDEE' A
#
# COMPACT_ATOMS: atom_id res chain seq x y z
N MET A 1 -16.12 19.33 -16.78
CA MET A 1 -16.24 18.04 -16.09
C MET A 1 -16.50 18.27 -14.62
N ALA A 2 -17.66 17.86 -14.11
CA ALA A 2 -17.94 17.94 -12.67
C ALA A 2 -17.05 16.94 -11.91
N VAL A 3 -16.72 17.22 -10.63
CA VAL A 3 -15.87 16.33 -9.81
C VAL A 3 -16.41 14.88 -9.79
N ARG A 4 -17.73 14.71 -9.76
CA ARG A 4 -18.40 13.41 -9.80
C ARG A 4 -18.09 12.61 -11.07
N GLU A 5 -18.05 13.29 -12.21
CA GLU A 5 -17.79 12.70 -13.52
C GLU A 5 -16.36 12.19 -13.61
N ARG A 6 -15.39 13.02 -13.19
CA ARG A 6 -13.97 12.64 -13.11
C ARG A 6 -13.71 11.45 -12.19
N VAL A 7 -14.37 11.42 -11.02
CA VAL A 7 -14.28 10.28 -10.08
C VAL A 7 -14.90 9.01 -10.67
N GLY A 8 -16.00 9.15 -11.42
CA GLY A 8 -16.64 8.05 -12.13
C GLY A 8 -15.74 7.43 -13.19
N GLU A 9 -15.15 8.24 -14.07
CA GLU A 9 -14.21 7.79 -15.10
C GLU A 9 -12.97 7.12 -14.50
N TYR A 10 -12.41 7.70 -13.43
CA TYR A 10 -11.28 7.10 -12.72
C TYR A 10 -11.61 5.70 -12.20
N ARG A 11 -12.76 5.53 -11.54
CA ARG A 11 -13.19 4.22 -11.02
C ARG A 11 -13.47 3.22 -12.15
N ARG A 12 -14.00 3.67 -13.30
CA ARG A 12 -14.21 2.82 -14.48
C ARG A 12 -12.87 2.26 -14.99
N ARG A 13 -11.88 3.13 -15.22
CA ARG A 13 -10.54 2.73 -15.67
C ARG A 13 -9.87 1.77 -14.69
N MET A 14 -10.02 2.01 -13.38
CA MET A 14 -9.46 1.09 -12.37
C MET A 14 -10.12 -0.29 -12.42
N ARG A 15 -11.44 -0.37 -12.63
CA ARG A 15 -12.14 -1.66 -12.78
C ARG A 15 -11.74 -2.42 -14.04
N GLU A 16 -11.54 -1.73 -15.16
CA GLU A 16 -11.05 -2.33 -16.40
C GLU A 16 -9.64 -2.95 -16.25
N ARG A 17 -8.83 -2.42 -15.33
CA ARG A 17 -7.53 -2.99 -14.93
C ARG A 17 -7.63 -4.14 -13.91
N GLY A 18 -8.84 -4.60 -13.60
CA GLY A 18 -9.08 -5.67 -12.62
C GLY A 18 -9.01 -5.24 -11.15
N LEU A 19 -8.93 -3.94 -10.85
CA LEU A 19 -8.83 -3.44 -9.48
C LEU A 19 -10.22 -3.19 -8.87
N ARG A 20 -10.38 -3.56 -7.59
CA ARG A 20 -11.60 -3.31 -6.81
C ARG A 20 -11.37 -2.18 -5.81
N PRO A 21 -12.15 -1.08 -5.83
CA PRO A 21 -12.06 -0.06 -4.79
C PRO A 21 -12.51 -0.64 -3.44
N VAL A 22 -11.72 -0.38 -2.41
CA VAL A 22 -12.05 -0.69 -1.01
C VAL A 22 -12.07 0.62 -0.24
N GLN A 23 -13.13 0.83 0.53
CA GLN A 23 -13.25 1.96 1.45
C GLN A 23 -13.18 1.41 2.87
N VAL A 24 -12.19 1.86 3.63
CA VAL A 24 -12.03 1.53 5.03
C VAL A 24 -11.94 2.81 5.83
N TRP A 25 -12.45 2.75 7.06
CA TRP A 25 -12.19 3.79 8.04
C TRP A 25 -10.87 3.47 8.73
N VAL A 26 -9.95 4.42 8.72
CA VAL A 26 -8.66 4.33 9.40
C VAL A 26 -8.62 5.34 10.54
N PRO A 27 -7.79 5.12 11.58
CA PRO A 27 -7.55 6.13 12.61
C PRO A 27 -7.04 7.43 12.00
N ASP A 28 -7.28 8.57 12.68
CA ASP A 28 -6.78 9.85 12.20
C ASP A 28 -5.24 9.90 12.25
N VAL A 29 -4.66 9.91 11.04
CA VAL A 29 -3.21 9.87 10.81
C VAL A 29 -2.48 11.13 11.28
N ARG A 30 -3.21 12.18 11.65
CA ARG A 30 -2.66 13.44 12.17
C ARG A 30 -2.45 13.41 13.68
N THR A 31 -2.95 12.39 14.38
CA THR A 31 -2.82 12.29 15.83
C THR A 31 -1.44 11.78 16.22
N GLU A 32 -0.93 12.25 17.35
CA GLU A 32 0.33 11.74 17.92
C GLU A 32 0.25 10.23 18.24
N GLY A 33 -0.94 9.76 18.65
CA GLY A 33 -1.20 8.35 18.91
C GLY A 33 -1.02 7.48 17.67
N PHE A 34 -1.47 7.94 16.50
CA PHE A 34 -1.22 7.24 15.24
C PHE A 34 0.28 7.18 14.92
N ALA A 35 1.02 8.28 15.09
CA ALA A 35 2.45 8.30 14.84
C ALA A 35 3.22 7.34 15.77
N ALA A 36 2.82 7.27 17.05
CA ALA A 36 3.40 6.33 18.01
C ALA A 36 3.13 4.87 17.63
N GLU A 37 1.90 4.54 17.26
CA GLU A 37 1.52 3.18 16.86
C GLU A 37 2.14 2.78 15.53
N ALA A 38 2.18 3.67 14.55
CA ALA A 38 2.85 3.43 13.27
C ALA A 38 4.34 3.12 13.49
N ARG A 39 5.03 3.88 14.35
CA ARG A 39 6.43 3.60 14.71
C ARG A 39 6.59 2.25 15.39
N ARG A 40 5.71 1.92 16.35
CA ARG A 40 5.74 0.63 17.06
C ARG A 40 5.55 -0.53 16.08
N GLN A 41 4.53 -0.46 15.22
CA GLN A 41 4.21 -1.51 14.26
C GLN A 41 5.31 -1.68 13.20
N ALA A 42 5.81 -0.58 12.64
CA ALA A 42 6.94 -0.62 11.70
C ALA A 42 8.17 -1.31 12.32
N SER A 43 8.46 -1.01 13.60
CA SER A 43 9.58 -1.65 14.31
C SER A 43 9.37 -3.16 14.54
N LEU A 44 8.12 -3.60 14.72
CA LEU A 44 7.79 -5.02 14.85
C LEU A 44 7.94 -5.76 13.51
N VAL A 45 7.52 -5.13 12.40
CA VAL A 45 7.66 -5.69 11.06
C VAL A 45 9.13 -5.82 10.68
N ALA A 46 9.94 -4.77 10.89
CA ALA A 46 11.37 -4.81 10.59
C ALA A 46 12.10 -5.94 11.35
N ARG A 47 11.75 -6.16 12.63
CA ARG A 47 12.29 -7.28 13.42
C ARG A 47 11.73 -8.66 13.05
N ALA A 48 10.59 -8.71 12.37
CA ALA A 48 10.04 -9.95 11.84
C ALA A 48 10.72 -10.32 10.51
N ASP A 49 11.03 -9.31 9.69
CA ASP A 49 11.76 -9.43 8.42
C ASP A 49 13.18 -10.00 8.64
N GLU A 50 13.86 -9.60 9.72
CA GLU A 50 15.14 -10.22 10.14
C GLU A 50 15.06 -11.74 10.43
N ARG A 51 13.86 -12.34 10.45
CA ARG A 51 13.64 -13.74 10.85
C ARG A 51 12.95 -14.59 9.77
N SER A 52 12.63 -14.07 8.59
CA SER A 52 12.07 -14.88 7.49
C SER A 52 12.88 -14.73 6.21
N ASP A 53 13.00 -15.83 5.45
CA ASP A 53 13.64 -15.88 4.13
C ASP A 53 12.80 -15.17 3.03
N ASP A 54 11.74 -14.44 3.41
CA ASP A 54 10.79 -13.82 2.47
C ASP A 54 11.48 -12.71 1.66
N GLN A 55 12.36 -11.95 2.30
CA GLN A 55 13.12 -10.90 1.63
C GLN A 55 14.12 -11.48 0.61
N ASP A 56 14.82 -12.56 0.96
CA ASP A 56 15.71 -13.30 0.05
C ASP A 56 14.93 -13.86 -1.16
N PHE A 57 13.73 -14.41 -0.93
CA PHE A 57 12.85 -14.89 -1.99
C PHE A 57 12.39 -13.74 -2.90
N ILE A 58 11.92 -12.63 -2.32
CA ILE A 58 11.46 -11.45 -3.09
C ILE A 58 12.59 -10.91 -3.96
N GLU A 59 13.81 -10.81 -3.43
CA GLU A 59 14.99 -10.38 -4.19
C GLU A 59 15.31 -11.36 -5.33
N ALA A 60 15.25 -12.67 -5.08
CA ALA A 60 15.51 -13.69 -6.10
C ALA A 60 14.49 -13.68 -7.26
N VAL A 61 13.24 -13.26 -7.02
CA VAL A 61 12.19 -13.21 -8.06
C VAL A 61 11.95 -11.81 -8.63
N SER A 62 12.52 -10.77 -8.02
CA SER A 62 12.38 -9.39 -8.51
C SER A 62 13.26 -9.15 -9.73
N THR A 63 12.68 -8.60 -10.79
CA THR A 63 13.45 -8.11 -11.95
C THR A 63 13.83 -6.64 -11.73
N PRO A 64 15.00 -6.19 -12.21
CA PRO A 64 15.33 -4.76 -12.21
C PRO A 64 14.24 -3.96 -12.92
N TRP A 65 13.90 -2.80 -12.36
CA TRP A 65 12.84 -1.93 -12.90
C TRP A 65 13.25 -1.19 -14.18
N ASP A 66 14.48 -1.40 -14.67
CA ASP A 66 15.08 -0.72 -15.83
C ASP A 66 15.18 -1.63 -17.08
N GLU A 67 14.14 -2.42 -17.35
CA GLU A 67 13.89 -2.96 -18.69
C GLU A 67 12.51 -2.45 -19.17
N GLU A 68 12.52 -1.24 -19.73
CA GLU A 68 11.46 -0.76 -20.65
C GLU A 68 11.81 -1.17 -22.09
#